data_AF-A0A972S0S6-F1
#
_entry.id   AF-A0A972S0S6-F1
#
_cell.length_a   1.000
_cell.length_b   1.000
_cell.length_c   1.000
_cell.angle_alpha   90.00
_cell.angle_beta   90.00
_cell.angle_gamma   90.00
#
_symmetry.space_group_name_H-M   'P 1'
#
loop_
_entity.id
_entity.type
_entity.pdbx_description
1 polymer ?
#
loop_
_entity_poly.entity_id
_entity_poly.type
_entity_poly.pdbx_seq_one_letter_code
_entity_poly.pdbx_strand_id
1 'polypeptide(L)' 'MIRIDGSYGEGGGQILRTSLTLSMLTGKPFELVNIRA' A
#
# COMPACT_ATOMS: atom_id res chain seq x y z
N MET A 1 -0.40 12.61 3.43
CA MET A 1 -1.08 11.43 2.88
C MET A 1 -0.14 10.79 1.88
N ILE A 2 0.20 9.50 2.06
CA ILE A 2 1.17 8.78 1.22
C ILE A 2 0.42 8.16 0.04
N ARG A 3 0.96 8.23 -1.19
CA ARG A 3 0.37 7.56 -2.36
C ARG A 3 1.28 6.42 -2.80
N ILE A 4 0.70 5.26 -3.07
CA ILE A 4 1.42 4.02 -3.36
C ILE A 4 0.81 3.39 -4.61
N ASP A 5 1.66 3.00 -5.56
CA ASP A 5 1.25 2.26 -6.76
C ASP A 5 1.37 0.75 -6.51
N GLY A 6 0.23 0.06 -6.57
CA GLY A 6 0.10 -1.37 -6.36
C GLY A 6 0.50 -2.24 -7.56
N SER A 7 0.75 -1.64 -8.74
CA SER A 7 1.24 -2.37 -9.93
C SER A 7 2.77 -2.57 -9.90
N TYR A 8 3.44 -2.12 -8.84
CA TYR A 8 4.89 -2.22 -8.75
C TYR A 8 5.32 -3.68 -8.48
N GLY A 9 5.87 -4.32 -9.51
CA GLY A 9 6.23 -5.74 -9.49
C GLY A 9 5.01 -6.66 -9.37
N GLU A 10 5.25 -7.91 -9.00
CA GLU A 10 4.20 -8.96 -8.91
C GLU A 10 3.36 -8.87 -7.62
N GLY A 11 3.49 -7.78 -6.88
CA GLY A 11 3.34 -7.76 -5.42
C GLY A 11 2.12 -7.02 -4.88
N GLY A 12 1.08 -6.72 -5.66
CA GLY A 12 -0.02 -5.86 -5.22
C GLY A 12 -0.65 -6.26 -3.87
N GLY A 13 -0.77 -7.56 -3.61
CA GLY A 13 -1.24 -8.07 -2.31
C GLY A 13 -0.22 -7.92 -1.16
N GLN A 14 1.08 -8.03 -1.46
CA GLN A 14 2.14 -7.81 -0.47
C GLN A 14 2.26 -6.33 -0.11
N ILE A 15 2.20 -5.44 -1.11
CA ILE A 15 2.23 -3.99 -0.92
C ILE A 15 1.07 -3.57 -0.01
N LEU A 16 -0.15 -4.04 -0.29
CA LEU A 16 -1.32 -3.75 0.54
C LEU A 16 -1.11 -4.11 2.02
N ARG A 17 -0.63 -5.33 2.32
CA ARG A 17 -0.46 -5.79 3.71
C ARG A 17 0.59 -4.98 4.48
N THR A 18 1.72 -4.71 3.83
CA THR A 18 2.80 -3.92 4.44
C THR A 18 2.36 -2.48 4.66
N SER A 19 1.75 -1.85 3.66
CA SER A 19 1.27 -0.46 3.76
C SER A 19 0.19 -0.29 4.82
N LEU A 20 -0.75 -1.24 4.92
CA LEU A 20 -1.78 -1.21 5.96
C LEU A 20 -1.17 -1.33 7.36
N THR A 21 -0.24 -2.27 7.55
CA THR A 21 0.46 -2.46 8.84
C THR A 21 1.20 -1.20 9.26
N LEU A 22 1.96 -0.58 8.35
CA LEU A 22 2.69 0.65 8.61
C LEU A 22 1.75 1.83 8.91
N SER A 23 0.62 1.94 8.21
CA SER A 23 -0.37 2.99 8.46
C SER A 23 -0.93 2.89 9.88
N MET A 24 -1.29 1.68 10.33
CA MET A 24 -1.78 1.44 11.68
C MET A 24 -0.73 1.76 12.76
N LEU A 25 0.53 1.38 12.53
CA LEU A 25 1.61 1.63 13.50
C LEU A 25 2.03 3.11 13.58
N THR A 26 1.95 3.83 12.46
CA THR A 26 2.48 5.20 12.38
C THR A 26 1.40 6.29 12.45
N GLY A 27 0.12 5.91 12.37
CA GLY A 27 -0.99 6.87 12.28
C GLY A 27 -0.99 7.69 10.99
N LYS A 28 -0.19 7.31 9.98
CA LYS A 28 -0.08 8.05 8.72
C LYS A 28 -1.05 7.46 7.68
N PRO A 29 -2.00 8.26 7.15
CA PRO A 29 -2.92 7.78 6.13
C PRO A 29 -2.22 7.60 4.78
N PHE A 30 -2.66 6.60 4.01
CA PHE A 30 -2.18 6.33 2.65
C PHE A 30 -3.34 6.04 1.69
N GLU A 31 -3.05 6.18 0.40
CA GLU A 31 -3.87 5.77 -0.74
C GLU A 31 -3.07 4.76 -1.57
N LEU A 32 -3.69 3.62 -1.89
CA LEU A 32 -3.11 2.59 -2.75
C LEU A 32 -3.95 2.52 -4.02
N VAL A 33 -3.31 2.75 -5.17
CA VAL A 33 -3.93 2.65 -6.50
C VAL A 33 -3.43 1.38 -7.21
N ASN A 34 -4.13 0.95 -8.28
CA ASN A 34 -3.74 -0.22 -9.09
C ASN A 34 -3.54 -1.52 -8.28
N ILE A 35 -4.44 -1.79 -7.34
CA ILE A 35 -4.37 -2.97 -6.47
C ILE A 35 -4.59 -4.23 -7.31
N ARG A 36 -3.55 -5.07 -7.44
CA ARG A 36 -3.56 -6.30 -8.25
C ARG A 36 -3.78 -6.05 -9.76
N ALA A 37 -3.20 -4.97 -10.28
CA ALA A 37 -3.08 -4.74 -11.71
C ALA A 37 -2.22 -5.81 -12.40
#